data_AF-A0A968KIR5-F1
#
_entry.id   AF-A0A968KIR5-F1
#
_cell.length_a   1.000
_cell.length_b   1.000
_cell.length_c   1.000
_cell.angle_alpha   90.00
_cell.angle_beta   90.00
_cell.angle_gamma   90.00
#
_symmetry.space_group_name_H-M   'P 1'
#
loop_
_entity.id
_entity.type
_entity.pdbx_description
1 polymer ?
#
loop_
_entity_poly.entity_id
_entity_poly.type
_entity_poly.pdbx_seq_one_letter_code
_entity_poly.pdbx_strand_id
1 'polypeptide(L)'
;PVPVDWRNFENPRRDMMYVAIAGPLSNVALAVICSFFIRIISPGQNQILFILLSFGIFINVALAIFNLLPIFPLDGSSVLKGLVSHEAAEKLAGFDRYGAL
;
A
#
# COMPACT_ATOMS: atom_id res chain seq x y z
N PRO A 1 -7.58 -0.64 8.58
CA PRO A 1 -6.32 -0.14 9.19
C PRO A 1 -6.27 -0.39 10.70
N VAL A 2 -5.26 -1.13 11.18
CA VAL A 2 -4.98 -1.23 12.62
C VAL A 2 -4.32 0.09 13.04
N PRO A 3 -4.83 0.79 14.08
CA PRO A 3 -4.22 2.03 14.54
C PRO A 3 -2.82 1.75 15.12
N VAL A 4 -1.81 2.43 14.59
CA VAL A 4 -0.42 2.34 15.06
C VAL A 4 -0.17 3.49 16.02
N ASP A 5 0.24 3.20 17.25
CA ASP A 5 0.57 4.22 18.25
C ASP A 5 2.01 4.73 18.04
N TRP A 6 2.14 5.94 17.51
CA TRP A 6 3.44 6.56 17.22
C TRP A 6 4.22 6.98 18.47
N ARG A 7 3.60 7.00 19.66
CA ARG A 7 4.23 7.44 20.91
C ARG A 7 5.24 6.44 21.45
N ASN A 8 5.22 5.21 20.93
CA ASN A 8 6.12 4.14 21.34
C ASN A 8 7.32 3.96 20.38
N PHE A 9 7.44 4.79 19.34
CA PHE A 9 8.55 4.74 18.41
C PHE A 9 9.77 5.52 18.91
N GLU A 10 10.93 4.87 18.87
CA GLU A 10 12.22 5.50 19.18
C GLU A 10 12.59 6.53 18.10
N ASN A 11 12.21 6.27 16.84
CA ASN A 11 12.37 7.20 15.71
C ASN A 11 11.09 7.29 14.86
N PRO A 12 10.11 8.14 15.23
CA PRO A 12 8.78 8.17 14.62
C PRO A 12 8.75 8.29 13.08
N ARG A 13 9.70 9.01 12.48
CA ARG A 13 9.76 9.18 11.01
C ARG A 13 10.17 7.89 10.29
N ARG A 14 11.20 7.20 10.77
CA ARG A 14 11.70 5.96 10.14
C ARG A 14 10.72 4.83 10.35
N ASP A 15 10.20 4.72 11.57
CA ASP A 15 9.33 3.60 11.94
C ASP A 15 7.99 3.69 11.22
N MET A 16 7.43 4.91 11.06
CA MET A 16 6.26 5.11 10.20
C MET A 16 6.54 4.81 8.73
N MET A 17 7.73 5.13 8.21
CA MET A 17 8.09 4.79 6.83
C MET A 17 8.15 3.27 6.62
N TYR A 18 8.73 2.52 7.57
CA TYR A 18 8.75 1.06 7.50
C TYR A 18 7.36 0.45 7.56
N VAL A 19 6.49 0.94 8.45
CA VAL A 19 5.09 0.53 8.54
C VAL A 19 4.35 0.79 7.23
N ALA A 20 4.60 1.95 6.61
CA ALA A 20 3.94 2.33 5.38
C ALA A 20 4.41 1.49 4.17
N ILE A 21 5.68 1.09 4.13
CA ILE A 21 6.24 0.21 3.09
C ILE A 21 5.83 -1.26 3.30
N ALA A 22 5.54 -1.67 4.54
CA ALA A 22 5.13 -3.05 4.84
C ALA A 22 3.86 -3.49 4.09
N GLY A 23 2.93 -2.55 3.83
CA GLY A 23 1.72 -2.79 3.04
C GLY A 23 2.01 -3.15 1.56
N PRO A 24 2.66 -2.28 0.77
CA PRO A 24 3.12 -2.63 -0.57
C PRO A 24 3.95 -3.92 -0.62
N LEU A 25 4.87 -4.11 0.33
CA LEU A 25 5.78 -5.25 0.34
C LEU A 25 5.04 -6.58 0.55
N SER A 26 4.05 -6.61 1.45
CA SER A 26 3.25 -7.82 1.69
C SER A 26 2.41 -8.22 0.47
N ASN A 27 1.84 -7.25 -0.24
CA ASN A 27 1.13 -7.48 -1.50
C ASN A 27 2.06 -8.03 -2.59
N VAL A 28 3.24 -7.42 -2.77
CA VAL A 28 4.24 -7.94 -3.74
C VAL A 28 4.66 -9.37 -3.37
N ALA A 29 4.92 -9.65 -2.10
CA ALA A 29 5.27 -10.99 -1.65
C ALA A 29 4.17 -12.01 -1.98
N LEU A 30 2.90 -11.66 -1.75
CA LEU A 30 1.78 -12.54 -2.06
C LEU A 30 1.62 -12.77 -3.57
N ALA A 31 1.82 -11.74 -4.40
CA ALA A 31 1.84 -11.88 -5.86
C ALA A 31 2.95 -12.83 -6.34
N VAL A 32 4.15 -12.74 -5.75
CA VAL A 32 5.27 -13.64 -6.08
C VAL A 32 4.95 -15.08 -5.70
N ILE A 33 4.37 -15.31 -4.51
CA ILE A 33 3.94 -16.64 -4.07
C ILE A 33 2.91 -17.23 -5.04
N CYS A 34 1.88 -16.46 -5.42
CA CYS A 34 0.89 -16.93 -6.40
C CYS A 34 1.51 -17.23 -7.76
N SER A 35 2.45 -16.41 -8.24
CA SER A 35 3.17 -16.62 -9.51
C SER A 35 4.01 -17.90 -9.49
N PHE A 36 4.66 -18.19 -8.36
CA PHE A 36 5.39 -19.43 -8.17
C PHE A 36 4.49 -20.66 -8.31
N PHE A 37 3.30 -20.64 -7.69
CA PHE A 37 2.34 -21.75 -7.81
C PHE A 37 1.80 -21.93 -9.24
N ILE A 38 1.56 -20.84 -9.97
CA ILE A 38 1.16 -20.93 -11.40
C ILE A 38 2.22 -21.65 -12.23
N ARG A 39 3.51 -21.45 -11.93
CA ARG A 39 4.59 -22.09 -12.69
C ARG A 39 4.66 -23.61 -12.46
N ILE A 40 4.18 -24.08 -11.32
CA ILE A 40 4.17 -25.51 -10.96
C ILE A 40 2.88 -26.18 -11.44
N ILE A 41 1.75 -25.47 -11.40
CA ILE A 41 0.45 -25.98 -11.83
C ILE A 41 0.33 -25.82 -13.35
N SER A 42 0.30 -26.94 -14.07
CA SER A 42 0.01 -26.90 -15.50
C SER A 42 -1.42 -26.38 -15.73
N PRO A 43 -1.67 -25.44 -16.65
CA PRO A 43 -3.00 -24.90 -16.92
C PRO A 43 -4.04 -25.97 -17.31
N GLY A 44 -3.59 -27.14 -17.75
CA GLY A 44 -4.45 -28.30 -18.04
C GLY A 44 -4.86 -29.15 -16.84
N GLN A 45 -4.21 -29.01 -15.67
CA GLN A 45 -4.53 -29.82 -14.49
C GLN A 45 -5.73 -29.31 -13.70
N ASN A 46 -5.82 -27.99 -13.51
CA ASN A 46 -6.90 -27.39 -12.74
C ASN A 46 -7.15 -25.94 -13.17
N GLN A 47 -8.10 -25.76 -14.09
CA GLN A 47 -8.44 -24.45 -14.65
C GLN A 47 -8.95 -23.47 -13.58
N ILE A 48 -9.75 -23.95 -12.63
CA ILE A 48 -10.31 -23.10 -11.55
C ILE A 48 -9.18 -22.53 -10.69
N LEU A 49 -8.24 -23.38 -10.28
CA LEU A 49 -7.09 -22.96 -9.46
C LEU A 49 -6.18 -21.99 -10.23
N PHE A 50 -5.94 -22.24 -11.52
CA PHE A 50 -5.16 -21.34 -12.37
C PHE A 50 -5.79 -19.94 -12.48
N ILE A 51 -7.11 -19.88 -12.64
CA ILE A 51 -7.86 -18.61 -12.68
C ILE A 51 -7.73 -17.89 -11.34
N LEU A 52 -7.97 -18.58 -10.22
CA LEU A 52 -7.88 -18.00 -8.87
C LEU A 52 -6.49 -17.42 -8.59
N LEU A 53 -5.42 -18.15 -8.93
CA LEU A 53 -4.06 -17.67 -8.76
C LEU A 53 -3.77 -16.45 -9.65
N SER A 54 -4.25 -16.46 -10.89
CA SER A 54 -4.07 -15.35 -11.83
C SER A 54 -4.75 -14.07 -11.31
N PHE A 55 -5.98 -14.18 -10.81
CA PHE A 55 -6.68 -13.08 -10.15
C PHE A 55 -5.96 -12.64 -8.86
N GLY A 56 -5.45 -13.59 -8.07
CA GLY A 56 -4.67 -13.31 -6.87
C GLY A 56 -3.43 -12.46 -7.17
N ILE A 57 -2.69 -12.77 -8.25
CA ILE A 57 -1.55 -11.96 -8.71
C ILE A 57 -2.02 -10.57 -9.11
N PHE A 58 -3.04 -10.49 -9.98
CA PHE A 58 -3.53 -9.21 -10.48
C PHE A 58 -3.97 -8.27 -9.34
N ILE A 59 -4.77 -8.76 -8.41
CA ILE A 59 -5.27 -7.98 -7.27
C ILE A 59 -4.11 -7.52 -6.38
N ASN A 60 -3.17 -8.41 -6.05
CA ASN A 60 -2.04 -8.05 -5.19
C ASN A 60 -1.09 -7.05 -5.86
N VAL A 61 -0.81 -7.20 -7.15
CA VAL A 61 -0.01 -6.21 -7.90
C VAL A 61 -0.75 -4.87 -7.97
N ALA A 62 -2.04 -4.88 -8.28
CA ALA A 62 -2.86 -3.68 -8.30
C ALA A 62 -2.83 -2.99 -6.92
N LEU A 63 -3.07 -3.72 -5.83
CA LEU A 63 -3.03 -3.18 -4.47
C LEU A 63 -1.63 -2.68 -4.08
N ALA A 64 -0.55 -3.35 -4.50
CA ALA A 64 0.80 -2.86 -4.28
C ALA A 64 1.05 -1.52 -4.98
N ILE A 65 0.60 -1.40 -6.25
CA ILE A 65 0.70 -0.17 -7.03
C ILE A 65 -0.19 0.93 -6.40
N PHE A 66 -1.42 0.62 -6.01
CA PHE A 66 -2.31 1.56 -5.32
C PHE A 66 -1.72 2.03 -3.99
N ASN A 67 -1.11 1.14 -3.21
CA ASN A 67 -0.45 1.50 -1.96
C ASN A 67 0.81 2.38 -2.17
N LEU A 68 1.42 2.34 -3.35
CA LEU A 68 2.57 3.16 -3.74
C LEU A 68 2.17 4.46 -4.46
N LEU A 69 0.98 4.52 -5.08
CA LEU A 69 0.48 5.70 -5.76
C LEU A 69 -0.10 6.71 -4.76
N PRO A 70 0.42 7.94 -4.71
CA PRO A 70 -0.07 8.99 -3.83
C PRO A 70 -1.35 9.64 -4.38
N ILE A 71 -2.42 8.86 -4.56
CA ILE A 71 -3.73 9.37 -4.97
C ILE A 71 -4.64 9.34 -3.75
N PHE A 72 -4.94 10.51 -3.18
CA PHE A 72 -5.99 10.72 -2.16
C PHE A 72 -7.29 10.09 -2.71
N PRO A 73 -7.85 8.98 -2.16
CA PRO A 73 -8.22 8.77 -0.76
C PRO A 73 -7.95 7.33 -0.21
N LEU A 74 -7.05 6.54 -0.83
CA LEU A 74 -6.82 5.13 -0.51
C LEU A 74 -5.39 4.91 0.01
N ASP A 75 -5.20 4.88 1.34
CA ASP A 75 -4.02 4.49 2.15
C ASP A 75 -2.59 5.03 1.83
N GLY A 76 -2.25 5.44 0.61
CA GLY A 76 -0.96 6.06 0.25
C GLY A 76 -0.70 7.44 0.92
N SER A 77 -1.75 8.05 1.48
CA SER A 77 -1.64 9.28 2.28
C SER A 77 -0.87 9.07 3.60
N SER A 78 -0.79 7.84 4.12
CA SER A 78 -0.01 7.50 5.33
C SER A 78 1.50 7.43 5.05
N VAL A 79 1.88 6.90 3.87
CA VAL A 79 3.26 6.95 3.36
C VAL A 79 3.71 8.40 3.18
N LEU A 80 2.83 9.24 2.64
CA LEU A 80 3.05 10.68 2.49
C LEU A 80 3.08 11.42 3.82
N LYS A 81 2.27 11.09 4.83
CA LYS A 81 2.37 11.70 6.18
C LYS A 81 3.70 11.38 6.88
N GLY A 82 4.36 10.27 6.53
CA GLY A 82 5.72 9.95 6.97
C GLY A 82 6.80 10.80 6.28
N LEU A 83 6.60 11.17 5.00
CA LEU A 83 7.51 12.02 4.21
C LEU A 83 7.22 13.52 4.35
N VAL A 84 5.98 13.88 4.64
CA VAL A 84 5.49 15.24 4.82
C VAL A 84 5.35 15.50 6.32
N SER A 85 6.49 15.78 6.94
CA SER A 85 6.60 16.43 8.24
C SER A 85 6.05 17.85 8.13
N HIS A 86 4.99 18.20 8.86
CA HIS A 86 4.43 19.54 9.18
C HIS A 86 4.24 20.60 8.05
N GLU A 87 5.16 20.75 7.11
CA GLU A 87 5.16 21.78 6.05
C GLU A 87 4.05 21.63 5.01
N ALA A 88 3.66 20.41 4.61
CA ALA A 88 2.48 20.29 3.73
C ALA A 88 1.15 20.22 4.49
N ALA A 89 1.15 20.01 5.81
CA ALA A 89 -0.04 20.28 6.63
C ALA A 89 -0.32 21.79 6.67
N GLU A 90 0.72 22.63 6.75
CA GLU A 90 0.59 24.08 6.60
C GLU A 90 0.23 24.50 5.16
N LYS A 91 0.79 23.88 4.11
CA LYS A 91 0.38 24.20 2.73
C LYS A 91 -1.08 23.82 2.45
N LEU A 92 -1.58 22.70 2.97
CA LEU A 92 -2.99 22.32 2.81
C LEU A 92 -3.94 23.19 3.66
N ALA A 93 -3.55 23.57 4.89
CA ALA A 93 -4.31 24.54 5.69
C ALA A 93 -4.39 25.94 5.02
N GLY A 94 -3.43 26.27 4.14
CA GLY A 94 -3.48 27.46 3.30
C GLY A 94 -4.53 27.40 2.19
N PHE A 95 -4.84 26.21 1.67
CA PHE A 95 -5.86 26.02 0.62
C PHE A 95 -7.29 25.98 1.17
N ASP A 96 -7.49 25.54 2.41
CA ASP A 96 -8.81 25.61 3.09
C ASP A 96 -9.27 27.05 3.33
N ARG A 97 -8.37 28.04 3.29
CA ARG A 97 -8.74 29.47 3.42
C ARG A 97 -9.26 30.13 2.13
N TYR A 98 -9.22 29.44 0.99
CA TYR A 98 -9.73 29.96 -0.29
C TYR A 98 -10.89 29.12 -0.88
N GLY A 99 -11.19 27.94 -0.33
CA GLY A 99 -12.26 27.05 -0.80
C GLY A 99 -13.60 27.17 -0.07
N ALA A 100 -13.67 27.98 0.99
CA ALA A 100 -14.93 28.28 1.70
C ALA A 100 -15.51 29.63 1.22
N LEU A 101 -15.98 29.63 -0.04
CA LEU A 101 -17.01 30.55 -0.53
C LEU A 101 -18.10 29.71 -1.23
#